data_AF-A0A0X3BHN6-F1
#
_entry.id   AF-A0A0X3BHN6-F1
#
_cell.length_a   1.000
_cell.length_b   1.000
_cell.length_c   1.000
_cell.angle_alpha   90.00
_cell.angle_beta   90.00
_cell.angle_gamma   90.00
#
_symmetry.space_group_name_H-M   'P 1'
#
loop_
_entity.id
_entity.type
_entity.pdbx_description
1 polymer ?
#
loop_
_entity_poly.entity_id
_entity_poly.type
_entity_poly.pdbx_seq_one_letter_code
_entity_poly.pdbx_strand_id
1 'polypeptide(L)'
;MSYAEREATVRRADAPEKAYICRITAQDQIDRFHAETGYSAEVPLGRQTGGAFTHLPESGQAFGCTALACAGRYSAGELEGIQVSLFLPPAARQITRGDVHPLRIRSIEPVPCDDGYVYDLVDVAGTHTFANALGIVTGNCCAYQFSSLANEDDEFEDKLYFREGKHFSMGSWQVMSINCPRAAYKAEGDQERLFAELKALMDTAVELYRIKRRWMSLIRTNGRMPFAMQRPKDPNTGERGAVAVDLEGLVYTIGVVGVNEMVQHFTGHQLHESKDAFRLAVRAMTELEMYARELSAKHNMTIALARTPAETTGQRFAVADLLDERFRDHAIKVVKGDADAALDMLGTTLDLPIYYTNGTHVTPAAPVPLTKRIEIEHVFFPIVDGGNIFHIWLGEARPDPRGLMEMAMNLCRTTQIGYFAFTRDLTVSLKEYRELRPRHEEPGKAAGTSPAADRADA
;
A
#
# COMPACT_ATOMS: atom_id res chain seq x y z
N MET A 1 -32.84 -1.29 -11.07
CA MET A 1 -31.57 -1.37 -11.84
C MET A 1 -31.81 -0.77 -13.21
N SER A 2 -31.19 0.37 -13.49
CA SER A 2 -31.18 0.99 -14.81
C SER A 2 -29.88 0.59 -15.50
N TYR A 3 -29.97 -0.31 -16.48
CA TYR A 3 -28.84 -0.62 -17.34
C TYR A 3 -28.89 0.29 -18.57
N ALA A 4 -27.76 0.89 -18.92
CA ALA A 4 -27.59 1.67 -20.14
C ALA A 4 -26.92 0.78 -21.19
N GLU A 5 -27.68 0.32 -22.17
CA GLU A 5 -27.16 -0.50 -23.25
C GLU A 5 -26.87 0.39 -24.48
N ARG A 6 -25.71 0.16 -25.11
CA ARG A 6 -25.36 0.85 -26.36
C ARG A 6 -26.14 0.22 -27.49
N GLU A 7 -27.06 0.96 -28.10
CA GLU A 7 -27.90 0.43 -29.17
C GLU A 7 -27.11 0.34 -30.48
N ALA A 8 -26.68 -0.87 -30.85
CA ALA A 8 -25.86 -1.11 -32.04
C ALA A 8 -26.66 -1.14 -33.36
N THR A 9 -27.99 -1.14 -33.28
CA THR A 9 -28.93 -1.29 -34.41
C THR A 9 -29.22 0.01 -35.15
N VAL A 10 -28.92 1.18 -34.56
CA VAL A 10 -29.11 2.48 -35.22
C VAL A 10 -27.80 2.92 -35.87
N ARG A 11 -27.60 2.56 -37.14
CA ARG A 11 -26.57 3.16 -38.01
C ARG A 11 -27.24 4.06 -39.03
N ARG A 12 -27.24 5.38 -38.79
CA ARG A 12 -27.49 6.39 -39.81
C ARG A 12 -26.29 7.30 -39.94
N ALA A 13 -26.04 7.76 -41.17
CA ALA A 13 -24.83 8.47 -41.55
C ALA A 13 -24.58 9.76 -40.74
N ASP A 14 -25.64 10.40 -40.22
CA ASP A 14 -25.55 11.69 -39.52
C ASP A 14 -26.16 11.68 -38.09
N ALA A 15 -26.17 10.54 -37.39
CA ALA A 15 -26.62 10.45 -35.99
C ALA A 15 -25.44 10.47 -34.98
N PRO A 16 -25.61 11.01 -33.76
CA PRO A 16 -24.54 11.08 -32.75
C PRO A 16 -23.95 9.69 -32.44
N GLU A 17 -22.61 9.61 -32.32
CA GLU A 17 -21.84 8.36 -32.31
C GLU A 17 -22.19 7.38 -31.17
N LYS A 18 -22.94 7.81 -30.15
CA LYS A 18 -23.39 6.97 -29.04
C LYS A 18 -24.81 7.31 -28.60
N ALA A 19 -25.71 6.33 -28.77
CA ALA A 19 -27.05 6.32 -28.23
C ALA A 19 -27.10 5.34 -27.05
N TYR A 20 -27.74 5.74 -25.96
CA TYR A 20 -27.93 4.89 -24.79
C TYR A 20 -29.41 4.72 -24.52
N ILE A 21 -29.84 3.47 -24.35
CA ILE A 21 -31.18 3.15 -23.87
C ILE A 21 -31.11 2.82 -22.39
N CYS A 22 -31.93 3.51 -21.60
CA CYS A 22 -32.21 3.20 -20.21
C CYS A 22 -33.62 2.61 -20.09
N ARG A 23 -33.77 1.48 -19.41
CA ARG A 23 -35.07 0.87 -19.08
C ARG A 23 -35.33 0.98 -17.59
N ILE A 24 -36.47 1.54 -17.22
CA ILE A 24 -36.89 1.77 -15.84
C ILE A 24 -38.14 0.92 -15.60
N THR A 25 -38.03 -0.07 -14.72
CA THR A 25 -39.09 -1.05 -14.45
C THR A 25 -39.64 -0.97 -13.02
N ALA A 26 -39.04 -0.14 -12.17
CA ALA A 26 -39.48 0.06 -10.79
C ALA A 26 -40.47 1.22 -10.69
N GLN A 27 -41.67 0.96 -10.18
CA GLN A 27 -42.79 1.90 -10.21
C GLN A 27 -42.51 3.20 -9.45
N ASP A 28 -41.84 3.13 -8.30
CA ASP A 28 -41.44 4.27 -7.49
C ASP A 28 -40.39 5.18 -8.16
N GLN A 29 -39.60 4.62 -9.09
CA GLN A 29 -38.63 5.36 -9.90
C GLN A 29 -39.31 6.00 -11.12
N ILE A 30 -40.34 5.36 -11.67
CA ILE A 30 -41.18 5.92 -12.74
C ILE A 30 -41.95 7.13 -12.21
N ASP A 31 -42.52 7.03 -11.01
CA ASP A 31 -43.30 8.09 -10.38
C ASP A 31 -42.41 9.31 -10.01
N ARG A 32 -41.17 9.06 -9.54
CA ARG A 32 -40.17 10.11 -9.31
C ARG A 32 -39.70 10.80 -10.59
N PHE A 33 -39.44 10.05 -11.64
CA PHE A 33 -39.04 10.61 -12.94
C PHE A 33 -40.13 11.52 -13.53
N HIS A 34 -41.40 11.13 -13.40
CA HIS A 34 -42.56 11.94 -13.79
C HIS A 34 -42.61 13.25 -13.00
N ALA A 35 -42.50 13.16 -11.67
CA ALA A 35 -42.56 14.32 -10.78
C ALA A 35 -41.44 15.34 -11.03
N GLU A 36 -40.24 14.89 -11.38
CA GLU A 36 -39.07 15.77 -11.57
C GLU A 36 -38.96 16.37 -12.96
N THR A 37 -39.41 15.66 -13.99
CA THR A 37 -39.28 16.12 -15.38
C THR A 37 -40.57 16.72 -15.93
N GLY A 38 -41.69 16.52 -15.25
CA GLY A 38 -43.02 16.92 -15.70
C GLY A 38 -43.57 16.09 -16.87
N TYR A 39 -42.84 15.05 -17.31
CA TYR A 39 -43.26 14.19 -18.41
C TYR A 39 -44.03 12.99 -17.89
N SER A 40 -45.28 12.87 -18.35
CA SER A 40 -46.14 11.75 -17.97
C SER A 40 -45.72 10.44 -18.62
N ALA A 41 -45.69 9.36 -17.84
CA ALA A 41 -45.52 7.99 -18.33
C ALA A 41 -46.76 7.49 -19.11
N GLU A 42 -47.83 8.28 -19.18
CA GLU A 42 -49.04 7.98 -19.94
C GLU A 42 -49.05 8.71 -21.29
N VAL A 43 -48.72 7.99 -22.36
CA VAL A 43 -49.24 8.24 -23.73
C VAL A 43 -49.34 6.89 -24.46
N PRO A 44 -50.29 6.71 -25.40
CA PRO A 44 -51.15 5.53 -25.52
C PRO A 44 -50.48 4.39 -26.30
N LEU A 45 -51.03 3.17 -26.22
CA LEU A 45 -50.57 2.04 -27.04
C LEU A 45 -50.66 2.38 -28.54
N GLY A 46 -49.50 2.54 -29.19
CA GLY A 46 -49.37 2.71 -30.64
C GLY A 46 -48.27 3.70 -31.04
N ARG A 47 -47.71 3.53 -32.25
CA ARG A 47 -46.75 4.48 -32.84
C ARG A 47 -47.47 5.80 -33.15
N GLN A 48 -47.21 6.87 -32.40
CA GLN A 48 -47.52 8.23 -32.85
C GLN A 48 -46.30 8.88 -33.51
N THR A 49 -46.48 9.30 -34.75
CA THR A 49 -45.61 10.27 -35.43
C THR A 49 -46.14 11.68 -35.15
N GLY A 50 -45.30 12.60 -34.64
CA GLY A 50 -45.64 14.02 -34.45
C GLY A 50 -45.61 14.57 -33.02
N GLY A 51 -45.18 13.79 -32.02
CA GLY A 51 -45.00 14.28 -30.63
C GLY A 51 -43.78 15.20 -30.46
N ALA A 52 -43.69 15.92 -29.34
CA ALA A 52 -42.66 16.93 -29.05
C ALA A 52 -41.20 16.43 -29.19
N PHE A 53 -40.97 15.12 -29.22
CA PHE A 53 -39.66 14.50 -29.44
C PHE A 53 -39.39 14.07 -30.90
N THR A 54 -40.28 14.35 -31.83
CA THR A 54 -40.07 14.10 -33.28
C THR A 54 -39.55 15.30 -34.05
N HIS A 55 -39.29 16.43 -33.39
CA HIS A 55 -38.63 17.59 -34.00
C HIS A 55 -37.51 18.10 -33.10
N LEU A 56 -36.26 17.76 -33.43
CA LEU A 56 -35.09 18.55 -33.00
C LEU A 56 -34.76 19.53 -34.14
N PRO A 57 -34.52 20.83 -33.84
CA PRO A 57 -34.36 21.84 -34.86
C PRO A 57 -33.01 21.70 -35.59
N GLU A 58 -33.06 21.77 -36.91
CA GLU A 58 -31.88 22.00 -37.74
C GLU A 58 -31.55 23.50 -37.74
N SER A 59 -30.38 23.82 -37.18
CA SER A 59 -29.66 25.09 -37.28
C SER A 59 -30.08 26.28 -36.39
N GLY A 60 -29.05 26.95 -35.85
CA GLY A 60 -29.05 28.40 -35.62
C GLY A 60 -29.36 28.88 -34.19
N GLN A 61 -28.30 29.06 -33.40
CA GLN A 61 -28.19 29.87 -32.17
C GLN A 61 -28.79 29.34 -30.84
N ALA A 62 -27.91 29.41 -29.84
CA ALA A 62 -28.09 29.40 -28.38
C ALA A 62 -27.71 28.11 -27.62
N PHE A 63 -26.93 28.33 -26.57
CA PHE A 63 -26.47 27.36 -25.57
C PHE A 63 -27.64 26.75 -24.80
N GLY A 64 -27.65 25.42 -24.66
CA GLY A 64 -28.44 24.69 -23.67
C GLY A 64 -29.42 23.68 -24.27
N CYS A 65 -29.01 22.40 -24.29
CA CYS A 65 -29.80 21.20 -23.92
C CYS A 65 -29.13 19.92 -24.46
N THR A 66 -28.85 18.97 -23.56
CA THR A 66 -28.48 17.59 -23.89
C THR A 66 -29.79 16.83 -24.17
N ALA A 67 -30.08 16.51 -25.42
CA ALA A 67 -31.40 16.00 -25.81
C ALA A 67 -31.69 14.61 -25.20
N LEU A 68 -32.75 14.53 -24.41
CA LEU A 68 -33.29 13.34 -23.73
C LEU A 68 -34.62 13.00 -24.41
N ALA A 69 -34.82 11.77 -24.89
CA ALA A 69 -36.05 11.37 -25.58
C ALA A 69 -36.65 10.12 -24.92
N CYS A 70 -37.87 10.20 -24.40
CA CYS A 70 -38.58 9.04 -23.86
C CYS A 70 -39.21 8.21 -25.00
N ALA A 71 -38.90 6.93 -25.06
CA ALA A 71 -39.32 5.99 -26.09
C ALA A 71 -40.25 4.91 -25.51
N GLY A 72 -41.31 5.30 -24.80
CA GLY A 72 -42.48 4.47 -24.51
C GLY A 72 -42.35 3.37 -23.44
N ARG A 73 -43.49 2.77 -23.06
CA ARG A 73 -43.57 1.59 -22.18
C ARG A 73 -43.29 0.30 -22.96
N TYR A 74 -42.66 -0.67 -22.31
CA TYR A 74 -42.50 -2.03 -22.82
C TYR A 74 -42.89 -3.04 -21.75
N SER A 75 -43.42 -4.19 -22.17
CA SER A 75 -43.72 -5.33 -21.30
C SER A 75 -42.89 -6.54 -21.73
N ALA A 76 -42.26 -7.22 -20.76
CA ALA A 76 -41.51 -8.44 -20.99
C ALA A 76 -41.79 -9.42 -19.85
N GLY A 77 -42.65 -10.41 -20.12
CA GLY A 77 -43.17 -11.30 -19.08
C GLY A 77 -44.14 -10.56 -18.16
N GLU A 78 -43.97 -10.70 -16.84
CA GLU A 78 -44.81 -10.01 -15.83
C GLU A 78 -44.30 -8.60 -15.48
N LEU A 79 -43.24 -8.12 -16.14
CA LEU A 79 -42.62 -6.82 -15.87
C LEU A 79 -43.06 -5.78 -16.91
N GLU A 80 -43.71 -4.71 -16.44
CA GLU A 80 -43.93 -3.47 -17.20
C GLU A 80 -42.87 -2.42 -16.85
N GLY A 81 -42.38 -1.66 -17.84
CA GLY A 81 -41.43 -0.58 -17.61
C GLY A 81 -41.43 0.48 -18.71
N ILE A 82 -40.71 1.58 -18.51
CA ILE A 82 -40.50 2.66 -19.48
C ILE A 82 -39.09 2.61 -20.08
N GLN A 83 -38.95 3.00 -21.34
CA GLN A 83 -37.67 3.06 -22.05
C GLN A 83 -37.35 4.52 -22.42
N VAL A 84 -36.13 4.98 -22.10
CA VAL A 84 -35.66 6.36 -22.35
C VAL A 84 -34.34 6.30 -23.12
N SER A 85 -34.21 7.12 -24.17
CA SER A 85 -33.04 7.17 -25.06
C SER A 85 -32.31 8.51 -24.93
N LEU A 86 -30.97 8.45 -24.83
CA LEU A 86 -30.08 9.59 -24.63
C LEU A 86 -29.05 9.69 -25.75
N PHE A 87 -28.82 10.92 -26.26
CA PHE A 87 -27.89 11.17 -27.37
C PHE A 87 -26.87 12.27 -27.02
N LEU A 88 -25.57 11.99 -27.22
CA LEU A 88 -24.47 12.92 -26.89
C LEU A 88 -23.72 13.42 -28.16
N PRO A 89 -23.44 14.74 -28.29
CA PRO A 89 -22.80 15.30 -29.49
C PRO A 89 -21.26 15.17 -29.52
N PRO A 90 -20.62 15.37 -30.70
CA PRO A 90 -19.23 14.94 -30.97
C PRO A 90 -18.11 15.78 -30.33
N ALA A 91 -18.41 16.92 -29.71
CA ALA A 91 -17.39 17.89 -29.27
C ALA A 91 -16.56 17.47 -28.04
N ALA A 92 -16.80 16.29 -27.46
CA ALA A 92 -16.10 15.81 -26.25
C ALA A 92 -14.88 14.90 -26.52
N ARG A 93 -14.10 15.17 -27.59
CA ARG A 93 -12.94 14.32 -27.99
C ARG A 93 -11.58 14.70 -27.40
N GLN A 94 -11.49 15.67 -26.48
CA GLN A 94 -10.22 16.10 -25.87
C GLN A 94 -10.00 15.64 -24.42
N ILE A 95 -10.65 14.56 -23.96
CA ILE A 95 -10.47 13.99 -22.61
C ILE A 95 -9.82 12.60 -22.69
N THR A 96 -8.68 12.45 -23.37
CA THR A 96 -8.01 11.12 -23.51
C THR A 96 -6.47 11.11 -23.44
N ARG A 97 -5.78 12.07 -22.81
CA ARG A 97 -4.33 11.95 -22.55
C ARG A 97 -3.88 12.60 -21.22
N GLY A 98 -3.72 11.79 -20.18
CA GLY A 98 -3.06 12.11 -18.89
C GLY A 98 -3.94 12.74 -17.80
N ASP A 99 -3.96 12.13 -16.61
CA ASP A 99 -4.90 12.31 -15.48
C ASP A 99 -4.66 13.55 -14.59
N VAL A 100 -5.73 14.20 -14.09
CA VAL A 100 -6.09 14.30 -12.64
C VAL A 100 -7.37 15.15 -12.39
N HIS A 101 -8.05 14.76 -11.31
CA HIS A 101 -9.29 15.17 -10.65
C HIS A 101 -9.30 16.54 -9.91
N PRO A 102 -10.50 17.06 -9.62
CA PRO A 102 -10.89 17.26 -8.21
C PRO A 102 -12.31 16.74 -7.93
N LEU A 103 -12.77 16.65 -6.66
CA LEU A 103 -14.12 17.07 -6.20
C LEU A 103 -14.41 16.84 -4.70
N ARG A 104 -15.28 17.70 -4.13
CA ARG A 104 -15.74 17.74 -2.73
C ARG A 104 -17.02 16.91 -2.54
N ILE A 105 -17.10 16.13 -1.46
CA ILE A 105 -18.20 15.16 -1.17
C ILE A 105 -19.55 15.86 -0.91
N ARG A 106 -20.64 15.37 -1.53
CA ARG A 106 -22.02 15.92 -1.46
C ARG A 106 -23.04 15.11 -0.63
N SER A 107 -22.97 13.76 -0.56
CA SER A 107 -23.73 12.90 0.39
C SER A 107 -23.22 11.45 0.37
N ILE A 108 -23.66 10.58 1.31
CA ILE A 108 -23.30 9.14 1.41
C ILE A 108 -24.59 8.29 1.51
N GLU A 109 -24.69 7.21 0.73
CA GLU A 109 -25.79 6.23 0.78
C GLU A 109 -25.28 4.77 0.71
N PRO A 110 -25.98 3.79 1.31
CA PRO A 110 -25.60 2.37 1.26
C PRO A 110 -26.11 1.65 0.00
N VAL A 111 -25.30 0.72 -0.54
CA VAL A 111 -25.61 -0.03 -1.79
C VAL A 111 -25.51 -1.55 -1.55
N PRO A 112 -26.47 -2.37 -2.02
CA PRO A 112 -26.34 -3.83 -2.04
C PRO A 112 -25.40 -4.28 -3.17
N CYS A 113 -24.54 -5.26 -2.89
CA CYS A 113 -23.53 -5.78 -3.82
C CYS A 113 -23.92 -7.17 -4.29
N ASP A 114 -24.50 -7.25 -5.49
CA ASP A 114 -25.08 -8.49 -6.05
C ASP A 114 -24.27 -9.01 -7.27
N ASP A 115 -22.95 -9.13 -7.10
CA ASP A 115 -21.96 -9.84 -7.95
C ASP A 115 -20.96 -8.98 -8.76
N GLY A 116 -19.73 -8.92 -8.25
CA GLY A 116 -18.54 -8.47 -8.98
C GLY A 116 -17.49 -7.81 -8.08
N TYR A 117 -16.41 -8.55 -7.79
CA TYR A 117 -15.26 -8.11 -7.00
C TYR A 117 -14.78 -6.69 -7.34
N VAL A 118 -14.67 -5.82 -6.34
CA VAL A 118 -13.77 -4.67 -6.37
C VAL A 118 -12.54 -5.07 -5.55
N TYR A 119 -11.52 -5.57 -6.25
CA TYR A 119 -10.16 -5.48 -5.72
C TYR A 119 -9.62 -4.13 -6.14
N ASP A 120 -9.25 -3.28 -5.18
CA ASP A 120 -8.17 -2.34 -5.43
C ASP A 120 -6.87 -3.15 -5.29
N LEU A 121 -6.59 -3.96 -6.32
CA LEU A 121 -5.21 -4.36 -6.57
C LEU A 121 -4.54 -3.09 -7.04
N VAL A 122 -3.97 -2.34 -6.11
CA VAL A 122 -2.91 -1.41 -6.48
C VAL A 122 -1.89 -2.26 -7.22
N ASP A 123 -1.85 -2.10 -8.55
CA ASP A 123 -0.76 -2.59 -9.37
C ASP A 123 0.49 -1.87 -8.89
N VAL A 124 1.24 -2.52 -8.00
CA VAL A 124 2.49 -2.02 -7.43
C VAL A 124 3.65 -2.09 -8.43
N ALA A 125 3.40 -2.32 -9.72
CA ALA A 125 4.43 -2.28 -10.74
C ALA A 125 5.04 -0.88 -10.96
N GLY A 126 4.36 0.20 -10.51
CA GLY A 126 4.79 1.58 -10.78
C GLY A 126 5.35 2.34 -9.58
N THR A 127 4.60 2.45 -8.48
CA THR A 127 4.95 3.27 -7.30
C THR A 127 4.17 2.82 -6.06
N HIS A 128 4.88 2.55 -4.96
CA HIS A 128 4.32 2.13 -3.66
C HIS A 128 3.78 3.31 -2.82
N THR A 129 2.96 4.17 -3.41
CA THR A 129 2.47 5.39 -2.75
C THR A 129 0.97 5.27 -2.43
N PHE A 130 0.58 5.28 -1.16
CA PHE A 130 -0.81 5.20 -0.70
C PHE A 130 -1.28 6.57 -0.21
N ALA A 131 -2.37 7.11 -0.75
CA ALA A 131 -3.00 8.30 -0.21
C ALA A 131 -4.26 7.90 0.57
N ASN A 132 -4.39 8.31 1.84
CA ASN A 132 -5.61 8.08 2.61
C ASN A 132 -6.53 9.33 2.61
N ALA A 133 -7.77 9.16 3.08
CA ALA A 133 -8.78 10.22 3.14
C ALA A 133 -8.43 11.40 4.07
N LEU A 134 -7.37 11.29 4.86
CA LEU A 134 -6.84 12.35 5.72
C LEU A 134 -5.72 13.15 5.04
N GLY A 135 -5.43 12.88 3.76
CA GLY A 135 -4.35 13.56 3.03
C GLY A 135 -2.95 13.06 3.42
N ILE A 136 -2.85 11.85 3.97
CA ILE A 136 -1.56 11.20 4.24
C ILE A 136 -1.14 10.47 2.98
N VAL A 137 -0.03 10.87 2.39
CA VAL A 137 0.65 10.12 1.33
C VAL A 137 1.72 9.26 1.99
N THR A 138 1.65 7.94 1.85
CA THR A 138 2.64 7.01 2.41
C THR A 138 3.40 6.23 1.36
N GLY A 139 4.72 6.16 1.48
CA GLY A 139 5.57 5.27 0.70
C GLY A 139 5.85 3.99 1.47
N ASN A 140 5.39 2.82 1.02
CA ASN A 140 5.68 1.55 1.71
C ASN A 140 6.55 0.62 0.86
N CYS A 141 7.85 0.52 1.17
CA CYS A 141 8.68 -0.60 0.69
C CYS A 141 8.68 -1.70 1.76
N CYS A 142 8.13 -2.87 1.42
CA CYS A 142 7.85 -4.02 2.30
C CYS A 142 6.90 -3.70 3.48
N ALA A 143 7.35 -2.85 4.42
CA ALA A 143 6.57 -2.37 5.57
C ALA A 143 7.10 -1.08 6.20
N TYR A 144 8.06 -0.38 5.57
CA TYR A 144 8.42 0.96 6.04
C TYR A 144 7.25 1.92 5.85
N GLN A 145 7.10 2.85 6.78
CA GLN A 145 6.10 3.89 6.69
C GLN A 145 6.82 5.24 6.63
N PHE A 146 6.76 5.87 5.47
CA PHE A 146 7.17 7.26 5.29
C PHE A 146 5.90 8.05 4.99
N SER A 147 5.60 9.09 5.74
CA SER A 147 4.40 9.91 5.53
C SER A 147 4.74 11.37 5.35
N SER A 148 4.04 12.03 4.42
CA SER A 148 3.90 13.49 4.42
C SER A 148 2.43 13.84 4.65
N LEU A 149 2.18 14.83 5.51
CA LEU A 149 0.85 15.31 5.90
C LEU A 149 0.59 16.67 5.26
N ALA A 150 -0.59 16.84 4.66
CA ALA A 150 -0.97 18.09 3.98
C ALA A 150 -0.93 19.34 4.89
N ASN A 151 -1.09 19.16 6.20
CA ASN A 151 -1.04 20.24 7.19
C ASN A 151 0.36 20.50 7.78
N GLU A 152 1.36 19.68 7.44
CA GLU A 152 2.74 19.79 7.96
C GLU A 152 3.78 20.02 6.86
N ASP A 153 3.39 19.82 5.59
CA ASP A 153 4.24 20.05 4.41
C ASP A 153 3.70 21.25 3.62
N ASP A 154 4.34 22.41 3.79
CA ASP A 154 3.95 23.66 3.11
C ASP A 154 3.99 23.55 1.57
N GLU A 155 4.71 22.55 1.03
CA GLU A 155 4.82 22.28 -0.39
C GLU A 155 3.97 21.08 -0.83
N PHE A 156 3.10 20.55 0.03
CA PHE A 156 2.32 19.33 -0.23
C PHE A 156 1.54 19.39 -1.54
N GLU A 157 0.78 20.46 -1.76
CA GLU A 157 -0.02 20.65 -2.98
C GLU A 157 0.86 20.80 -4.22
N ASP A 158 2.01 21.46 -4.11
CA ASP A 158 2.94 21.60 -5.23
C ASP A 158 3.57 20.25 -5.60
N LYS A 159 3.90 19.41 -4.60
CA LYS A 159 4.38 18.04 -4.79
C LYS A 159 3.30 17.12 -5.37
N LEU A 160 2.04 17.28 -4.94
CA LEU A 160 0.90 16.52 -5.43
C LEU A 160 0.60 16.81 -6.90
N TYR A 161 0.68 18.08 -7.31
CA TYR A 161 0.40 18.52 -8.68
C TYR A 161 1.65 18.66 -9.57
N PHE A 162 2.82 18.20 -9.09
CA PHE A 162 4.10 18.26 -9.80
C PHE A 162 4.50 19.66 -10.27
N ARG A 163 4.07 20.71 -9.56
CA ARG A 163 4.40 22.11 -9.92
C ARG A 163 5.89 22.33 -9.75
N GLU A 164 6.52 22.90 -10.76
CA GLU A 164 7.98 23.08 -10.82
C GLU A 164 8.73 21.74 -10.68
N GLY A 165 8.08 20.63 -11.06
CA GLY A 165 8.56 19.26 -10.93
C GLY A 165 8.87 18.83 -9.49
N LYS A 166 8.30 19.49 -8.49
CA LYS A 166 8.30 19.00 -7.09
C LYS A 166 7.52 17.69 -7.02
N HIS A 167 7.91 16.81 -6.11
CA HIS A 167 7.27 15.51 -5.94
C HIS A 167 7.63 14.95 -4.56
N PHE A 168 6.89 13.94 -4.13
CA PHE A 168 7.21 13.21 -2.91
C PHE A 168 8.45 12.34 -3.12
N SER A 169 9.54 12.69 -2.47
CA SER A 169 10.76 11.87 -2.39
C SER A 169 10.80 11.18 -1.03
N MET A 170 10.04 10.08 -0.92
CA MET A 170 9.95 9.30 0.31
C MET A 170 10.91 8.12 0.28
N GLY A 171 11.59 7.86 1.39
CA GLY A 171 12.47 6.72 1.52
C GLY A 171 13.33 6.79 2.78
N SER A 172 14.12 5.73 2.96
CA SER A 172 15.12 5.67 4.01
C SER A 172 16.52 5.87 3.42
N TRP A 173 17.32 6.72 4.06
CA TRP A 173 18.74 6.89 3.79
C TRP A 173 19.51 5.60 3.98
N GLN A 174 19.20 4.91 5.06
CA GLN A 174 19.85 3.68 5.50
C GLN A 174 19.00 3.05 6.60
N VAL A 175 18.91 1.72 6.55
CA VAL A 175 18.33 0.90 7.60
C VAL A 175 19.43 0.16 8.34
N MET A 176 19.41 0.18 9.67
CA MET A 176 20.27 -0.66 10.52
C MET A 176 19.41 -1.38 11.56
N SER A 177 19.49 -2.71 11.61
CA SER A 177 18.78 -3.48 12.63
C SER A 177 19.67 -3.76 13.85
N ILE A 178 19.11 -3.68 15.05
CA ILE A 178 19.78 -4.03 16.31
C ILE A 178 19.35 -5.44 16.77
N ASN A 179 20.32 -6.20 17.29
CA ASN A 179 20.08 -7.54 17.84
C ASN A 179 19.63 -7.41 19.30
N CYS A 180 18.32 -7.39 19.53
CA CYS A 180 17.75 -7.25 20.88
C CYS A 180 18.09 -8.43 21.80
N PRO A 181 18.06 -9.71 21.34
CA PRO A 181 18.48 -10.85 22.16
C PRO A 181 19.91 -10.71 22.69
N ARG A 182 20.87 -10.33 21.83
CA ARG A 182 22.26 -10.14 22.27
C ARG A 182 22.41 -9.03 23.32
N ALA A 183 21.62 -7.96 23.23
CA ALA A 183 21.59 -6.94 24.27
C ALA A 183 21.09 -7.52 25.61
N ALA A 184 20.07 -8.40 25.59
CA ALA A 184 19.61 -9.10 26.79
C ALA A 184 20.67 -10.02 27.40
N TYR A 185 21.44 -10.74 26.57
CA TYR A 185 22.50 -11.64 27.06
C TYR A 185 23.57 -10.87 27.83
N LYS A 186 23.97 -9.70 27.32
CA LYS A 186 24.96 -8.82 27.97
C LYS A 186 24.44 -8.12 29.22
N ALA A 187 23.13 -7.99 29.34
CA ALA A 187 22.50 -7.30 30.46
C ALA A 187 22.52 -8.14 31.74
N GLU A 188 22.74 -9.46 31.64
CA GLU A 188 22.92 -10.37 32.79
C GLU A 188 21.76 -10.29 33.82
N GLY A 189 20.54 -10.03 33.34
CA GLY A 189 19.34 -9.89 34.18
C GLY A 189 19.12 -8.50 34.79
N ASP A 190 19.98 -7.51 34.51
CA ASP A 190 19.79 -6.11 34.93
C ASP A 190 19.06 -5.30 33.85
N GLN A 191 17.89 -4.77 34.21
CA GLN A 191 16.98 -4.15 33.24
C GLN A 191 17.49 -2.78 32.78
N GLU A 192 18.20 -2.05 33.64
CA GLU A 192 18.81 -0.77 33.29
C GLU A 192 20.05 -1.00 32.39
N ARG A 193 20.84 -2.06 32.62
CA ARG A 193 21.87 -2.49 31.66
C ARG A 193 21.29 -2.87 30.31
N LEU A 194 20.16 -3.57 30.28
CA LEU A 194 19.47 -3.91 29.01
C LEU A 194 19.15 -2.65 28.22
N PHE A 195 18.54 -1.64 28.85
CA PHE A 195 18.21 -0.39 28.17
C PHE A 195 19.46 0.38 27.74
N ALA A 196 20.52 0.38 28.57
CA ALA A 196 21.79 1.00 28.20
C ALA A 196 22.44 0.31 26.99
N GLU A 197 22.45 -1.02 26.92
CA GLU A 197 22.99 -1.78 25.78
C GLU A 197 22.19 -1.51 24.49
N LEU A 198 20.85 -1.47 24.57
CA LEU A 198 20.03 -1.15 23.41
C LEU A 198 20.26 0.28 22.91
N LYS A 199 20.34 1.27 23.83
CA LYS A 199 20.65 2.68 23.49
C LYS A 199 22.05 2.81 22.89
N ALA A 200 23.05 2.09 23.41
CA ALA A 200 24.40 2.09 22.85
C ALA A 200 24.47 1.51 21.42
N LEU A 201 23.62 0.52 21.09
CA LEU A 201 23.48 0.04 19.72
C LEU A 201 22.88 1.11 18.79
N MET A 202 21.92 1.91 19.29
CA MET A 202 21.37 3.05 18.54
C MET A 202 22.41 4.15 18.30
N ASP A 203 23.21 4.50 19.31
CA ASP A 203 24.34 5.42 19.17
C ASP A 203 25.30 4.96 18.07
N THR A 204 25.62 3.66 18.06
CA THR A 204 26.48 3.06 17.04
C THR A 204 25.86 3.18 15.64
N ALA A 205 24.55 2.95 15.51
CA ALA A 205 23.83 3.13 14.25
C ALA A 205 23.90 4.59 13.76
N VAL A 206 23.75 5.57 14.66
CA VAL A 206 23.87 6.99 14.33
C VAL A 206 25.27 7.34 13.80
N GLU A 207 26.33 6.84 14.45
CA GLU A 207 27.70 7.07 13.96
C GLU A 207 27.91 6.47 12.55
N LEU A 208 27.36 5.28 12.29
CA LEU A 208 27.38 4.68 10.95
C LEU A 208 26.60 5.50 9.92
N TYR A 209 25.44 6.04 10.29
CA TYR A 209 24.68 6.95 9.43
C TYR A 209 25.47 8.22 9.09
N ARG A 210 26.18 8.81 10.06
CA ARG A 210 27.03 9.98 9.84
C ARG A 210 28.21 9.65 8.92
N ILE A 211 28.82 8.48 9.06
CA ILE A 211 29.84 7.99 8.13
C ILE A 211 29.25 7.87 6.73
N LYS A 212 28.11 7.18 6.57
CA LYS A 212 27.43 6.99 5.29
C LYS A 212 27.08 8.34 4.64
N ARG A 213 26.54 9.30 5.39
CA ARG A 213 26.20 10.65 4.90
C ARG A 213 27.42 11.38 4.35
N ARG A 214 28.57 11.32 5.04
CA ARG A 214 29.84 11.90 4.55
C ARG A 214 30.28 11.26 3.24
N TRP A 215 30.27 9.93 3.15
CA TRP A 215 30.61 9.21 1.92
C TRP A 215 29.66 9.53 0.76
N MET A 216 28.36 9.57 1.03
CA MET A 216 27.35 9.85 0.01
C MET A 216 27.43 11.30 -0.50
N SER A 217 27.83 12.25 0.35
CA SER A 217 28.15 13.61 -0.08
C SER A 217 29.30 13.63 -1.09
N LEU A 218 30.37 12.87 -0.87
CA LEU A 218 31.47 12.74 -1.84
C LEU A 218 31.01 12.10 -3.15
N ILE A 219 30.17 11.07 -3.09
CA ILE A 219 29.60 10.41 -4.28
C ILE A 219 28.74 11.42 -5.06
N ARG A 220 27.94 12.24 -4.36
CA ARG A 220 27.09 13.28 -4.95
C ARG A 220 27.92 14.36 -5.65
N THR A 221 28.91 14.93 -4.97
CA THR A 221 29.74 16.01 -5.51
C THR A 221 30.58 15.57 -6.70
N ASN A 222 30.94 14.28 -6.76
CA ASN A 222 31.65 13.69 -7.91
C ASN A 222 30.72 13.17 -9.01
N GLY A 223 29.42 13.47 -8.97
CA GLY A 223 28.47 13.10 -10.03
C GLY A 223 28.23 11.59 -10.18
N ARG A 224 28.46 10.80 -9.11
CA ARG A 224 28.39 9.33 -9.13
C ARG A 224 26.99 8.77 -8.81
N MET A 225 25.98 9.63 -8.73
CA MET A 225 24.56 9.25 -8.59
C MET A 225 23.69 9.85 -9.71
N PRO A 226 23.99 9.57 -10.98
CA PRO A 226 23.38 10.28 -12.10
C PRO A 226 21.86 10.11 -12.18
N PHE A 227 21.32 8.96 -11.75
CA PHE A 227 19.87 8.71 -11.74
C PHE A 227 19.14 9.48 -10.64
N ALA A 228 19.60 9.36 -9.39
CA ALA A 228 18.98 10.05 -8.26
C ALA A 228 19.10 11.58 -8.35
N MET A 229 20.11 12.08 -9.06
CA MET A 229 20.36 13.52 -9.25
C MET A 229 19.70 14.09 -10.51
N GLN A 230 18.87 13.31 -11.23
CA GLN A 230 18.14 13.83 -12.38
C GLN A 230 17.17 14.93 -11.93
N ARG A 231 16.86 15.83 -12.85
CA ARG A 231 15.80 16.84 -12.69
C ARG A 231 14.69 16.51 -13.67
N PRO A 232 13.65 15.78 -13.24
CA PRO A 232 12.50 15.44 -14.08
C PRO A 232 11.85 16.72 -14.62
N LYS A 233 11.16 16.59 -15.76
CA LYS A 233 10.41 17.71 -16.32
C LYS A 233 9.06 17.82 -15.61
N ASP A 234 8.67 19.04 -15.28
CA ASP A 234 7.32 19.36 -14.86
C ASP A 234 6.36 18.99 -16.01
N PRO A 235 5.33 18.17 -15.75
CA PRO A 235 4.38 17.75 -16.79
C PRO A 235 3.50 18.90 -17.32
N ASN A 236 3.33 19.97 -16.54
CA ASN A 236 2.51 21.13 -16.88
C ASN A 236 3.28 22.15 -17.73
N THR A 237 4.58 22.32 -17.48
CA THR A 237 5.39 23.37 -18.13
C THR A 237 6.46 22.82 -19.08
N GLY A 238 6.86 21.55 -18.93
CA GLY A 238 7.94 20.92 -19.70
C GLY A 238 9.36 21.33 -19.26
N GLU A 239 9.49 22.24 -18.29
CA GLU A 239 10.74 22.71 -17.72
C GLU A 239 11.32 21.72 -16.71
N ARG A 240 12.65 21.73 -16.52
CA ARG A 240 13.30 20.85 -15.54
C ARG A 240 13.07 21.34 -14.12
N GLY A 241 12.44 20.51 -13.30
CA GLY A 241 12.03 20.83 -11.93
C GLY A 241 13.04 20.47 -10.84
N ALA A 242 12.57 20.10 -9.66
CA ALA A 242 13.40 19.67 -8.53
C ALA A 242 14.25 18.42 -8.83
N VAL A 243 15.23 18.12 -7.97
CA VAL A 243 16.01 16.88 -8.06
C VAL A 243 15.12 15.69 -7.72
N ALA A 244 15.26 14.58 -8.47
CA ALA A 244 14.43 13.37 -8.38
C ALA A 244 14.47 12.68 -7.00
N VAL A 245 15.53 12.89 -6.23
CA VAL A 245 15.64 12.40 -4.87
C VAL A 245 16.06 13.55 -3.98
N ASP A 246 15.15 13.98 -3.12
CA ASP A 246 15.47 14.84 -2.00
C ASP A 246 16.16 14.01 -0.92
N LEU A 247 17.49 14.06 -0.93
CA LEU A 247 18.33 13.40 0.05
C LEU A 247 18.23 14.04 1.45
N GLU A 248 17.71 15.25 1.60
CA GLU A 248 17.61 15.89 2.92
C GLU A 248 16.35 15.42 3.66
N GLY A 249 15.26 15.18 2.94
CA GLY A 249 14.01 14.64 3.47
C GLY A 249 13.99 13.13 3.76
N LEU A 250 15.05 12.37 3.43
CA LEU A 250 15.10 10.93 3.69
C LEU A 250 15.28 10.61 5.19
N VAL A 251 14.58 9.56 5.65
CA VAL A 251 14.58 9.12 7.04
C VAL A 251 15.71 8.12 7.31
N TYR A 252 16.27 8.08 8.50
CA TYR A 252 17.20 7.04 8.96
C TYR A 252 16.43 6.03 9.80
N THR A 253 16.56 4.74 9.54
CA THR A 253 15.66 3.74 10.15
C THR A 253 16.43 2.76 11.01
N ILE A 254 16.13 2.73 12.31
CA ILE A 254 16.67 1.73 13.22
C ILE A 254 15.65 0.61 13.37
N GLY A 255 16.00 -0.58 12.91
CA GLY A 255 15.21 -1.79 13.02
C GLY A 255 15.42 -2.51 14.34
N VAL A 256 14.37 -3.12 14.90
CA VAL A 256 14.51 -4.08 16.01
C VAL A 256 14.27 -5.50 15.52
N VAL A 257 15.03 -6.46 16.05
CA VAL A 257 14.89 -7.89 15.73
C VAL A 257 15.04 -8.70 17.01
N GLY A 258 14.14 -9.66 17.22
CA GLY A 258 14.18 -10.60 18.34
C GLY A 258 13.65 -10.03 19.66
N VAL A 259 12.65 -9.15 19.66
CA VAL A 259 12.08 -8.61 20.91
C VAL A 259 11.44 -9.74 21.74
N ASN A 260 10.84 -10.73 21.08
CA ASN A 260 10.30 -11.92 21.75
C ASN A 260 11.40 -12.70 22.49
N GLU A 261 12.53 -12.97 21.83
CA GLU A 261 13.63 -13.72 22.44
C GLU A 261 14.38 -12.89 23.50
N MET A 262 14.44 -11.56 23.33
CA MET A 262 14.94 -10.63 24.34
C MET A 262 14.15 -10.76 25.66
N VAL A 263 12.82 -10.67 25.61
CA VAL A 263 12.01 -10.78 26.84
C VAL A 263 11.92 -12.21 27.36
N GLN A 264 11.98 -13.21 26.49
CA GLN A 264 12.04 -14.62 26.90
C GLN A 264 13.33 -14.90 27.67
N HIS A 265 14.47 -14.39 27.21
CA HIS A 265 15.73 -14.52 27.93
C HIS A 265 15.65 -13.86 29.31
N PHE A 266 15.04 -12.68 29.38
CA PHE A 266 15.01 -11.86 30.59
C PHE A 266 14.00 -12.35 31.65
N THR A 267 12.85 -12.87 31.22
CA THR A 267 11.72 -13.21 32.09
C THR A 267 11.40 -14.70 32.15
N GLY A 268 12.06 -15.50 31.30
CA GLY A 268 11.73 -16.91 31.07
C GLY A 268 10.48 -17.15 30.22
N HIS A 269 9.77 -16.09 29.80
CA HIS A 269 8.48 -16.17 29.12
C HIS A 269 8.45 -15.34 27.83
N GLN A 270 7.80 -15.86 26.80
CA GLN A 270 7.56 -15.16 25.54
C GLN A 270 6.49 -14.07 25.69
N LEU A 271 6.39 -13.21 24.67
CA LEU A 271 5.44 -12.07 24.65
C LEU A 271 3.99 -12.48 24.96
N HIS A 272 3.58 -13.66 24.49
CA HIS A 272 2.22 -14.15 24.61
C HIS A 272 1.96 -15.00 25.87
N GLU A 273 3.02 -15.31 26.63
CA GLU A 273 2.97 -16.22 27.78
C GLU A 273 2.86 -15.48 29.12
N SER A 274 3.41 -14.26 29.22
CA SER A 274 3.43 -13.50 30.47
C SER A 274 3.13 -12.02 30.27
N LYS A 275 2.31 -11.46 31.17
CA LYS A 275 2.06 -10.01 31.22
C LYS A 275 3.32 -9.22 31.54
N ASP A 276 4.24 -9.79 32.31
CA ASP A 276 5.49 -9.11 32.69
C ASP A 276 6.48 -9.11 31.52
N ALA A 277 6.55 -10.19 30.75
CA ALA A 277 7.29 -10.23 29.49
C ALA A 277 6.76 -9.19 28.49
N PHE A 278 5.44 -9.12 28.34
CA PHE A 278 4.79 -8.12 27.50
C PHE A 278 5.07 -6.68 27.96
N ARG A 279 4.94 -6.39 29.26
CA ARG A 279 5.25 -5.06 29.83
C ARG A 279 6.71 -4.67 29.62
N LEU A 280 7.64 -5.62 29.77
CA LEU A 280 9.05 -5.38 29.53
C LEU A 280 9.31 -5.01 28.06
N ALA A 281 8.69 -5.73 27.11
CA ALA A 281 8.81 -5.42 25.69
C ALA A 281 8.27 -4.02 25.36
N VAL A 282 7.08 -3.68 25.86
CA VAL A 282 6.48 -2.35 25.66
C VAL A 282 7.40 -1.27 26.24
N ARG A 283 7.87 -1.43 27.49
CA ARG A 283 8.80 -0.47 28.11
C ARG A 283 10.08 -0.31 27.29
N ALA A 284 10.69 -1.42 26.86
CA ALA A 284 11.90 -1.39 26.05
C ALA A 284 11.68 -0.62 24.74
N MET A 285 10.62 -0.93 23.99
CA MET A 285 10.36 -0.26 22.71
C MET A 285 10.03 1.22 22.89
N THR A 286 9.26 1.59 23.92
CA THR A 286 8.96 3.00 24.23
C THR A 286 10.22 3.80 24.60
N GLU A 287 11.13 3.21 25.39
CA GLU A 287 12.42 3.84 25.73
C GLU A 287 13.29 4.08 24.49
N LEU A 288 13.32 3.13 23.54
CA LEU A 288 14.06 3.29 22.29
C LEU A 288 13.41 4.30 21.35
N GLU A 289 12.09 4.37 21.31
CA GLU A 289 11.34 5.36 20.53
C GLU A 289 11.66 6.78 21.03
N MET A 290 11.56 7.01 22.34
CA MET A 290 11.91 8.30 22.95
C MET A 290 13.37 8.66 22.68
N TYR A 291 14.27 7.68 22.80
CA TYR A 291 15.69 7.89 22.52
C TYR A 291 15.98 8.16 21.04
N ALA A 292 15.24 7.56 20.11
CA ALA A 292 15.33 7.87 18.69
C ALA A 292 14.98 9.33 18.41
N ARG A 293 13.97 9.89 19.09
CA ARG A 293 13.64 11.33 19.01
C ARG A 293 14.75 12.21 19.55
N GLU A 294 15.34 11.85 20.69
CA GLU A 294 16.49 12.57 21.25
C GLU A 294 17.69 12.58 20.29
N LEU A 295 18.03 11.42 19.73
CA LEU A 295 19.08 11.29 18.73
C LEU A 295 18.76 12.10 17.46
N SER A 296 17.50 12.10 17.04
CA SER A 296 17.04 12.87 15.88
C SER A 296 17.32 14.35 16.05
N ALA A 297 16.88 14.91 17.19
CA ALA A 297 17.08 16.32 17.53
C ALA A 297 18.58 16.67 17.68
N LYS A 298 19.34 15.81 18.38
CA LYS A 298 20.77 16.02 18.65
C LYS A 298 21.62 16.02 17.37
N HIS A 299 21.28 15.17 16.40
CA HIS A 299 22.09 14.98 15.20
C HIS A 299 21.52 15.65 13.95
N ASN A 300 20.36 16.32 14.06
CA ASN A 300 19.64 16.92 12.95
C ASN A 300 19.41 15.93 11.80
N MET A 301 18.80 14.80 12.17
CA MET A 301 18.50 13.66 11.31
C MET A 301 17.13 13.13 11.70
N THR A 302 16.23 12.87 10.76
CA THR A 302 14.96 12.21 11.08
C THR A 302 15.25 10.72 11.31
N ILE A 303 15.19 10.24 12.55
CA ILE A 303 15.41 8.82 12.89
C ILE A 303 14.08 8.21 13.31
N ALA A 304 13.71 7.11 12.66
CA ALA A 304 12.50 6.36 12.99
C ALA A 304 12.86 4.94 13.48
N LEU A 305 12.11 4.46 14.48
CA LEU A 305 12.21 3.10 14.96
C LEU A 305 11.24 2.23 14.16
N ALA A 306 11.69 1.08 13.65
CA ALA A 306 10.87 0.25 12.77
C ALA A 306 10.98 -1.24 13.09
N ARG A 307 9.95 -1.98 12.68
CA ARG A 307 9.98 -3.43 12.49
C ARG A 307 10.40 -3.72 11.06
N THR A 308 11.71 -3.86 10.86
CA THR A 308 12.30 -4.18 9.54
C THR A 308 11.82 -5.57 9.06
N PRO A 309 11.71 -5.86 7.75
CA PRO A 309 11.31 -7.19 7.26
C PRO A 309 12.18 -8.35 7.77
N ALA A 310 13.45 -8.09 8.08
CA ALA A 310 14.39 -9.00 8.76
C ALA A 310 14.51 -10.42 8.13
N GLU A 311 14.17 -10.57 6.85
CA GLU A 311 14.10 -11.84 6.12
C GLU A 311 15.36 -12.70 6.30
N THR A 312 16.54 -12.11 6.11
CA THR A 312 17.83 -12.77 6.35
C THR A 312 18.43 -12.39 7.70
N THR A 313 18.06 -11.23 8.25
CA THR A 313 18.66 -10.67 9.47
C THR A 313 18.29 -11.49 10.71
N GLY A 314 17.06 -12.01 10.79
CA GLY A 314 16.59 -12.83 11.91
C GLY A 314 17.43 -14.10 12.09
N GLN A 315 17.67 -14.84 10.99
CA GLN A 315 18.57 -15.99 10.99
C GLN A 315 20.02 -15.55 11.24
N ARG A 316 20.53 -14.53 10.54
CA ARG A 316 21.92 -14.08 10.69
C ARG A 316 22.27 -13.71 12.14
N PHE A 317 21.38 -13.04 12.86
CA PHE A 317 21.59 -12.73 14.28
C PHE A 317 21.60 -13.97 15.15
N ALA A 318 20.64 -14.88 14.97
CA ALA A 318 20.60 -16.14 15.70
C ALA A 318 21.87 -16.98 15.47
N VAL A 319 22.31 -17.12 14.21
CA VAL A 319 23.54 -17.82 13.82
C VAL A 319 24.77 -17.14 14.41
N ALA A 320 24.86 -15.81 14.34
CA ALA A 320 25.99 -15.07 14.90
C ALA A 320 26.09 -15.19 16.44
N ASP A 321 24.95 -15.28 17.14
CA ASP A 321 24.91 -15.52 18.58
C ASP A 321 25.25 -16.98 18.92
N LEU A 322 24.82 -17.94 18.09
CA LEU A 322 25.16 -19.35 18.26
C LEU A 322 26.66 -19.62 18.01
N LEU A 323 27.27 -18.93 17.04
CA LEU A 323 28.70 -19.08 16.73
C LEU A 323 29.61 -18.50 17.83
N ASP A 324 29.19 -17.43 18.50
CA ASP A 324 29.96 -16.78 19.56
C ASP A 324 29.83 -17.55 20.88
N GLU A 325 30.92 -18.18 21.34
CA GLU A 325 30.92 -19.02 22.55
C GLU A 325 30.46 -18.28 23.81
N ARG A 326 30.59 -16.94 23.84
CA ARG A 326 30.11 -16.12 24.97
C ARG A 326 28.58 -16.04 25.04
N PHE A 327 27.90 -16.25 23.92
CA PHE A 327 26.44 -16.08 23.80
C PHE A 327 25.72 -17.39 23.47
N ARG A 328 26.42 -18.42 22.99
CA ARG A 328 25.87 -19.70 22.56
C ARG A 328 24.88 -20.31 23.57
N ASP A 329 25.27 -20.38 24.84
CA ASP A 329 24.46 -20.97 25.92
C ASP A 329 23.17 -20.18 26.22
N HIS A 330 23.17 -18.89 25.89
CA HIS A 330 21.99 -18.03 26.01
C HIS A 330 21.11 -18.14 24.77
N ALA A 331 21.72 -18.12 23.58
CA ALA A 331 21.04 -18.20 22.29
C ALA A 331 20.23 -19.49 22.17
N ILE A 332 20.84 -20.64 22.46
CA ILE A 332 20.23 -21.96 22.29
C ILE A 332 18.92 -22.13 23.09
N LYS A 333 18.75 -21.37 24.17
CA LYS A 333 17.56 -21.42 25.04
C LYS A 333 16.36 -20.69 24.47
N VAL A 334 16.56 -19.74 23.55
CA VAL A 334 15.49 -18.83 23.10
C VAL A 334 15.30 -18.78 21.59
N VAL A 335 16.30 -19.16 20.79
CA VAL A 335 16.17 -19.26 19.33
C VAL A 335 14.94 -20.09 18.94
N LYS A 336 14.32 -19.72 17.82
CA LYS A 336 13.22 -20.47 17.20
C LYS A 336 13.77 -21.35 16.10
N GLY A 337 12.97 -22.34 15.68
CA GLY A 337 13.40 -23.36 14.72
C GLY A 337 14.00 -24.58 15.41
N ASP A 338 14.92 -25.25 14.72
CA ASP A 338 15.55 -26.51 15.15
C ASP A 338 16.99 -26.25 15.61
N ALA A 339 17.16 -26.07 16.93
CA ALA A 339 18.45 -25.78 17.53
C ALA A 339 19.41 -26.97 17.48
N ASP A 340 18.89 -28.20 17.61
CA ASP A 340 19.72 -29.41 17.59
C ASP A 340 20.29 -29.63 16.20
N ALA A 341 19.45 -29.54 15.15
CA ALA A 341 19.92 -29.60 13.77
C ALA A 341 20.90 -28.46 13.43
N ALA A 342 20.67 -27.25 13.97
CA ALA A 342 21.59 -26.14 13.78
C ALA A 342 22.97 -26.37 14.43
N LEU A 343 23.03 -27.05 15.58
CA LEU A 343 24.30 -27.44 16.21
C LEU A 343 25.04 -28.50 15.38
N ASP A 344 24.33 -29.50 14.87
CA ASP A 344 24.91 -30.55 14.04
C ASP A 344 25.49 -30.00 12.72
N MET A 345 24.85 -28.95 12.18
CA MET A 345 25.28 -28.25 10.97
C MET A 345 26.32 -27.14 11.23
N LEU A 346 26.63 -26.82 12.49
CA LEU A 346 27.48 -25.69 12.85
C LEU A 346 28.89 -25.84 12.26
N GLY A 347 29.38 -24.79 11.62
CA GLY A 347 30.69 -24.81 10.95
C GLY A 347 30.69 -25.43 9.56
N THR A 348 29.59 -26.05 9.12
CA THR A 348 29.43 -26.55 7.72
C THR A 348 28.72 -25.55 6.82
N THR A 349 27.75 -24.81 7.36
CA THR A 349 26.99 -23.78 6.65
C THR A 349 26.56 -22.68 7.63
N LEU A 350 26.24 -21.49 7.09
CA LEU A 350 25.59 -20.40 7.83
C LEU A 350 24.07 -20.38 7.63
N ASP A 351 23.55 -21.18 6.71
CA ASP A 351 22.11 -21.38 6.51
C ASP A 351 21.62 -22.47 7.48
N LEU A 352 21.37 -22.06 8.72
CA LEU A 352 20.95 -22.94 9.80
C LEU A 352 19.44 -22.81 10.03
N PRO A 353 18.73 -23.89 10.43
CA PRO A 353 17.27 -23.89 10.62
C PRO A 353 16.83 -23.19 11.91
N ILE A 354 17.45 -22.06 12.26
CA ILE A 354 17.18 -21.25 13.44
C ILE A 354 16.99 -19.78 13.10
N TYR A 355 16.20 -19.08 13.90
CA TYR A 355 15.94 -17.65 13.70
C TYR A 355 15.51 -16.95 14.99
N TYR A 356 15.65 -15.62 15.00
CA TYR A 356 14.94 -14.74 15.92
C TYR A 356 13.68 -14.19 15.30
N THR A 357 12.65 -13.98 16.13
CA THR A 357 11.35 -13.47 15.70
C THR A 357 11.48 -12.03 15.22
N ASN A 358 10.78 -11.69 14.14
CA ASN A 358 10.90 -10.36 13.54
C ASN A 358 10.31 -9.27 14.45
N GLY A 359 11.13 -8.25 14.74
CA GLY A 359 10.85 -7.15 15.69
C GLY A 359 9.96 -7.55 16.85
N THR A 360 8.74 -6.98 16.88
CA THR A 360 7.78 -7.11 17.99
C THR A 360 6.68 -8.15 17.76
N HIS A 361 6.80 -8.98 16.72
CA HIS A 361 5.80 -10.02 16.43
C HIS A 361 5.73 -11.07 17.53
N VAL A 362 4.52 -11.62 17.72
CA VAL A 362 4.37 -12.91 18.39
C VAL A 362 4.96 -13.97 17.45
N THR A 363 5.76 -14.90 17.98
CA THR A 363 6.38 -15.93 17.16
C THR A 363 5.34 -16.66 16.28
N PRO A 364 5.64 -16.96 15.00
CA PRO A 364 4.69 -17.62 14.10
C PRO A 364 4.13 -18.92 14.68
N ALA A 365 4.96 -19.71 15.37
CA ALA A 365 4.58 -20.99 15.98
C ALA A 365 3.79 -20.87 17.30
N ALA A 366 3.52 -19.65 17.80
CA ALA A 366 2.82 -19.48 19.07
C ALA A 366 1.40 -20.08 19.03
N PRO A 367 1.02 -20.93 19.99
CA PRO A 367 -0.29 -21.59 20.03
C PRO A 367 -1.37 -20.66 20.61
N VAL A 368 -1.54 -19.48 20.01
CA VAL A 368 -2.50 -18.47 20.47
C VAL A 368 -3.48 -18.10 19.35
N PRO A 369 -4.75 -17.82 19.68
CA PRO A 369 -5.73 -17.40 18.69
C PRO A 369 -5.35 -16.04 18.09
N LEU A 370 -5.88 -15.77 16.89
CA LEU A 370 -5.64 -14.52 16.17
C LEU A 370 -6.01 -13.29 17.01
N THR A 371 -7.13 -13.34 17.75
CA THR A 371 -7.54 -12.25 18.65
C THR A 371 -6.46 -11.90 19.67
N LYS A 372 -5.78 -12.91 20.23
CA LYS A 372 -4.69 -12.69 21.17
C LYS A 372 -3.45 -12.08 20.50
N ARG A 373 -3.16 -12.47 19.26
CA ARG A 373 -2.08 -11.84 18.46
C ARG A 373 -2.39 -10.37 18.20
N ILE A 374 -3.64 -10.05 17.83
CA ILE A 374 -4.10 -8.67 17.63
C ILE A 374 -3.91 -7.85 18.91
N GLU A 375 -4.37 -8.35 20.06
CA GLU A 375 -4.24 -7.70 21.38
C GLU A 375 -2.79 -7.39 21.77
N ILE A 376 -1.83 -8.20 21.32
CA ILE A 376 -0.41 -8.01 21.64
C ILE A 376 0.23 -7.06 20.63
N GLU A 377 0.10 -7.37 19.34
CA GLU A 377 0.88 -6.70 18.29
C GLU A 377 0.40 -5.28 17.99
N HIS A 378 -0.92 -5.00 18.14
CA HIS A 378 -1.43 -3.65 17.88
C HIS A 378 -0.82 -2.58 18.80
N VAL A 379 -0.38 -2.96 20.01
CA VAL A 379 0.23 -2.03 20.98
C VAL A 379 1.57 -1.47 20.47
N PHE A 380 2.28 -2.21 19.62
CA PHE A 380 3.58 -1.79 19.12
C PHE A 380 3.49 -0.87 17.89
N PHE A 381 2.38 -0.86 17.15
CA PHE A 381 2.22 0.01 15.97
C PHE A 381 2.54 1.50 16.21
N PRO A 382 2.02 2.15 17.27
CA PRO A 382 2.37 3.54 17.55
C PRO A 382 3.80 3.73 18.10
N ILE A 383 4.51 2.66 18.45
CA ILE A 383 5.87 2.72 19.03
C ILE A 383 6.94 2.51 17.95
N VAL A 384 6.69 1.61 16.99
CA VAL A 384 7.58 1.37 15.84
C VAL A 384 6.99 1.99 14.56
N ASP A 385 6.85 3.31 14.60
CA ASP A 385 6.17 4.12 13.58
C ASP A 385 6.94 4.29 12.27
N GLY A 386 8.25 3.96 12.25
CA GLY A 386 9.06 3.91 11.04
C GLY A 386 8.71 2.74 10.10
N GLY A 387 7.81 1.85 10.54
CA GLY A 387 7.27 0.78 9.73
C GLY A 387 6.90 -0.47 10.53
N ASN A 388 5.68 -0.97 10.36
CA ASN A 388 5.21 -2.20 10.97
C ASN A 388 4.16 -2.90 10.10
N ILE A 389 3.99 -4.22 10.24
CA ILE A 389 2.96 -5.00 9.52
C ILE A 389 2.38 -6.03 10.47
N PHE A 390 1.11 -6.35 10.29
CA PHE A 390 0.44 -7.45 10.96
C PHE A 390 0.05 -8.54 9.95
N HIS A 391 0.49 -9.78 10.17
CA HIS A 391 0.17 -10.91 9.30
C HIS A 391 -1.03 -11.71 9.82
N ILE A 392 -1.99 -11.95 8.94
CA ILE A 392 -3.20 -12.72 9.22
C ILE A 392 -3.17 -13.98 8.37
N TRP A 393 -2.71 -15.08 8.95
CA TRP A 393 -2.64 -16.37 8.26
C TRP A 393 -4.03 -17.00 8.17
N LEU A 394 -4.50 -17.21 6.95
CA LEU A 394 -5.80 -17.81 6.67
C LEU A 394 -5.65 -19.31 6.45
N GLY A 395 -6.32 -20.12 7.28
CA GLY A 395 -6.35 -21.58 7.11
C GLY A 395 -7.39 -22.07 6.10
N GLU A 396 -8.34 -21.22 5.71
CA GLU A 396 -9.43 -21.58 4.81
C GLU A 396 -8.99 -21.48 3.34
N ALA A 397 -9.32 -22.49 2.54
CA ALA A 397 -9.01 -22.49 1.10
C ALA A 397 -9.75 -21.38 0.34
N ARG A 398 -10.96 -21.01 0.80
CA ARG A 398 -11.83 -20.00 0.19
C ARG A 398 -12.49 -19.14 1.28
N PRO A 399 -11.78 -18.14 1.83
CA PRO A 399 -12.35 -17.26 2.84
C PRO A 399 -13.52 -16.44 2.26
N ASP A 400 -14.57 -16.23 3.04
CA ASP A 400 -15.73 -15.43 2.63
C ASP A 400 -15.33 -13.94 2.49
N PRO A 401 -15.54 -13.32 1.31
CA PRO A 401 -15.14 -11.93 1.09
C PRO A 401 -15.79 -10.92 2.04
N ARG A 402 -17.05 -11.16 2.45
CA ARG A 402 -17.75 -10.25 3.38
C ARG A 402 -17.16 -10.35 4.78
N GLY A 403 -16.87 -11.56 5.26
CA GLY A 403 -16.17 -11.79 6.51
C GLY A 403 -14.78 -11.14 6.55
N LEU A 404 -14.00 -11.24 5.47
CA LEU A 404 -12.70 -10.55 5.37
C LEU A 404 -12.84 -9.03 5.42
N MET A 405 -13.83 -8.47 4.71
CA MET A 405 -14.11 -7.03 4.73
C MET A 405 -14.52 -6.56 6.12
N GLU A 406 -15.44 -7.27 6.77
CA GLU A 406 -15.91 -6.95 8.12
C GLU A 406 -14.75 -7.01 9.14
N MET A 407 -13.92 -8.04 9.04
CA MET A 407 -12.73 -8.18 9.88
C MET A 407 -11.72 -7.05 9.64
N ALA A 408 -11.43 -6.71 8.39
CA ALA A 408 -10.55 -5.60 8.04
C ALA A 408 -11.07 -4.27 8.62
N MET A 409 -12.38 -3.99 8.43
CA MET A 409 -13.03 -2.80 8.99
C MET A 409 -12.99 -2.78 10.51
N ASN A 410 -13.18 -3.93 11.16
CA ASN A 410 -13.11 -4.05 12.61
C ASN A 410 -11.69 -3.77 13.11
N LEU A 411 -10.67 -4.35 12.47
CA LEU A 411 -9.26 -4.08 12.80
C LEU A 411 -8.94 -2.58 12.72
N CYS A 412 -9.32 -1.92 11.62
CA CYS A 412 -9.08 -0.49 11.44
C CYS A 412 -9.82 0.39 12.47
N ARG A 413 -10.98 -0.04 12.98
CA ARG A 413 -11.81 0.75 13.91
C ARG A 413 -11.48 0.52 15.38
N THR A 414 -10.99 -0.67 15.73
CA THR A 414 -10.86 -1.11 17.12
C THR A 414 -9.42 -1.33 17.57
N THR A 415 -8.45 -1.19 16.66
CA THR A 415 -7.03 -1.42 16.92
C THR A 415 -6.17 -0.31 16.33
N GLN A 416 -4.89 -0.31 16.71
CA GLN A 416 -3.89 0.63 16.17
C GLN A 416 -3.15 0.06 14.95
N ILE A 417 -3.59 -1.08 14.41
CA ILE A 417 -2.93 -1.73 13.27
C ILE A 417 -3.13 -0.87 12.02
N GLY A 418 -2.06 -0.22 11.58
CA GLY A 418 -2.07 0.66 10.40
C GLY A 418 -1.77 -0.05 9.09
N TYR A 419 -1.19 -1.25 9.13
CA TYR A 419 -0.82 -2.03 7.94
C TYR A 419 -0.87 -3.52 8.24
N PHE A 420 -1.63 -4.27 7.43
CA PHE A 420 -1.83 -5.70 7.62
C PHE A 420 -2.05 -6.42 6.29
N ALA A 421 -1.82 -7.73 6.29
CA ALA A 421 -2.03 -8.59 5.14
C ALA A 421 -2.78 -9.87 5.50
N PHE A 422 -3.81 -10.18 4.72
CA PHE A 422 -4.41 -11.52 4.68
C PHE A 422 -3.49 -12.45 3.88
N THR A 423 -2.81 -13.33 4.60
CA THR A 423 -1.79 -14.23 4.05
C THR A 423 -2.41 -15.60 3.79
N ARG A 424 -2.26 -16.10 2.57
CA ARG A 424 -2.74 -17.42 2.13
C ARG A 424 -1.57 -18.28 1.67
N ASP A 425 -1.68 -19.58 1.88
CA ASP A 425 -0.76 -20.53 1.29
C ASP A 425 -1.11 -20.75 -0.18
N LEU A 426 -0.18 -20.42 -1.07
CA LEU A 426 -0.33 -20.60 -2.51
C LEU A 426 0.60 -21.72 -2.97
N THR A 427 0.03 -22.84 -3.41
CA THR A 427 0.79 -23.91 -4.08
C THR A 427 0.68 -23.76 -5.58
N VAL A 428 1.84 -23.78 -6.27
CA VAL A 428 1.91 -23.67 -7.74
C VAL A 428 2.53 -24.93 -8.34
N SER A 429 1.96 -25.43 -9.44
CA SER A 429 2.52 -26.53 -10.21
C SER A 429 3.64 -26.02 -11.12
N LEU A 430 4.85 -26.55 -10.98
CA LEU A 430 5.98 -26.21 -11.85
C LEU A 430 5.76 -26.62 -13.32
N LYS A 431 4.80 -27.50 -13.61
CA LYS A 431 4.51 -27.98 -14.98
C LYS A 431 3.47 -27.12 -15.72
N GLU A 432 2.56 -26.47 -14.98
CA GLU A 432 1.42 -25.74 -15.54
C GLU A 432 1.47 -24.24 -15.22
N TYR A 433 2.53 -23.79 -14.54
CA TYR A 433 2.76 -22.37 -14.31
C TYR A 433 2.91 -21.63 -15.65
N ARG A 434 1.93 -20.78 -15.94
CA ARG A 434 2.00 -19.78 -17.01
C ARG A 434 2.14 -18.42 -16.35
N GLU A 435 3.33 -17.84 -16.45
CA GLU A 435 3.54 -16.43 -16.12
C GLU A 435 2.71 -15.58 -17.11
N LEU A 436 1.60 -15.01 -16.64
CA LEU A 436 0.82 -14.06 -17.43
C LEU A 436 1.54 -12.72 -17.39
N ARG A 437 2.52 -12.55 -18.28
CA ARG A 437 3.12 -11.24 -18.49
C ARG A 437 2.08 -10.34 -19.17
N PRO A 438 1.86 -9.11 -18.70
CA PRO A 438 1.12 -8.13 -19.46
C PRO A 438 1.80 -8.01 -20.83
N ARG A 439 1.03 -8.19 -21.92
CA ARG A 439 1.50 -7.81 -23.25
C ARG A 439 1.63 -6.29 -23.24
N HIS A 440 2.81 -5.78 -22.97
CA HIS A 440 3.15 -4.44 -23.42
C HIS A 440 3.05 -4.47 -24.95
N GLU A 441 2.05 -3.77 -25.51
CA GLU A 441 2.12 -3.40 -26.91
C GLU A 441 3.40 -2.58 -27.09
N GLU A 442 4.32 -3.08 -27.92
CA GLU A 442 5.51 -2.33 -28.27
C GLU A 442 5.09 -0.95 -28.82
N PRO A 443 5.57 0.16 -28.24
CA PRO A 443 5.50 1.44 -28.94
C PRO A 443 6.42 1.29 -30.16
N GLY A 444 5.81 1.39 -31.34
CA GLY A 444 6.47 1.09 -32.61
C GLY A 444 7.85 1.70 -32.80
N LYS A 445 8.73 0.92 -33.43
CA LYS A 445 9.81 1.33 -34.34
C LYS A 445 10.16 2.82 -34.31
N ALA A 446 11.13 3.19 -33.49
CA ALA A 446 12.13 4.17 -33.88
C ALA A 446 13.48 3.46 -33.85
N ALA A 447 13.99 3.16 -35.04
CA ALA A 447 15.32 2.59 -35.24
C ALA A 447 16.38 3.57 -34.70
N GLY A 448 17.06 3.17 -33.63
CA GLY A 448 18.35 3.70 -33.23
C GLY A 448 19.34 2.54 -33.27
N THR A 449 20.07 2.43 -34.37
CA THR A 449 21.16 1.45 -34.55
C THR A 449 22.23 1.63 -33.47
N SER A 450 22.47 0.60 -32.67
CA SER A 450 23.71 0.45 -31.91
C SER A 450 24.64 -0.47 -32.71
N PRO A 451 25.90 -0.10 -33.00
CA PRO A 451 26.83 -0.99 -33.68
C PRO A 451 27.31 -2.09 -32.74
N ALA A 452 27.48 -3.26 -33.33
CA ALA A 452 27.92 -4.50 -32.74
C ALA A 452 29.24 -4.36 -31.95
N ALA A 453 29.35 -5.15 -30.88
CA ALA A 453 30.63 -5.69 -30.42
C ALA A 453 30.37 -7.08 -29.79
N ASP A 454 30.52 -8.07 -30.67
CA ASP A 454 31.05 -9.42 -30.49
C ASP A 454 30.81 -10.21 -29.19
N ARG A 455 30.20 -11.37 -29.43
CA ARG A 455 30.44 -12.62 -28.69
C ARG A 455 31.90 -13.02 -28.80
N ALA A 456 32.45 -13.56 -27.71
CA ALA A 456 33.37 -14.68 -27.80
C ALA A 456 33.16 -15.59 -26.59
N ASP A 457 32.81 -16.84 -26.89
CA ASP A 457 32.74 -17.97 -25.97
C ASP A 457 34.13 -18.34 -25.43
N ALA A 458 34.18 -18.73 -24.15
CA ALA A 458 35.07 -19.74 -23.55
C ALA A 458 34.53 -20.16 -22.18
#